data_AF-A0A4Q3LG67-F1
#
_entry.id   AF-A0A4Q3LG67-F1
#
_cell.length_a   1.000
_cell.length_b   1.000
_cell.length_c   1.000
_cell.angle_alpha   90.00
_cell.angle_beta   90.00
_cell.angle_gamma   90.00
#
_symmetry.space_group_name_H-M   'P 1'
#
loop_
_entity.id
_entity.type
_entity.pdbx_description
1 polymer ?
#
loop_
_entity_poly.entity_id
_entity_poly.type
_entity_poly.pdbx_seq_one_letter_code
_entity_poly.pdbx_strand_id
1 'polypeptide(L)' 'MREWTDSIQEISQDNAANYVNGRFDPEAAEARRASYLQQAQVQAKLAAEARTIAQLHKPRRKAAR' A
#
# COMPACT_ATOMS: atom_id res chain seq x y z
N MET A 1 2.56 1.01 10.90
CA MET A 1 2.23 1.57 9.56
C MET A 1 3.36 2.38 8.94
N ARG A 2 4.46 2.70 9.64
CA ARG A 2 5.66 3.34 9.04
C ARG A 2 6.51 2.39 8.18
N GLU A 3 6.51 1.12 8.56
CA GLU A 3 7.36 0.08 7.96
C GLU A 3 6.96 -0.29 6.52
N TRP A 4 5.72 0.04 6.13
CA TRP A 4 5.22 -0.21 4.77
C TRP A 4 5.51 0.96 3.82
N THR A 5 5.63 2.18 4.36
CA THR A 5 5.99 3.37 3.58
C THR A 5 7.47 3.38 3.20
N ASP A 6 8.35 2.85 4.05
CA ASP A 6 9.78 2.69 3.75
C ASP A 6 10.02 1.70 2.59
N SER A 7 9.27 0.60 2.52
CA SER A 7 9.38 -0.36 1.40
C SER A 7 8.91 0.18 0.05
N ILE A 8 8.11 1.26 0.02
CA ILE A 8 7.71 1.92 -1.24
C ILE A 8 8.85 2.82 -1.76
N GLN A 9 9.66 3.41 -0.88
CA GLN A 9 10.87 4.14 -1.29
C GLN A 9 11.98 3.20 -1.80
N GLU A 10 11.96 1.94 -1.40
CA GLU A 10 12.90 0.89 -1.86
C GLU A 10 12.43 0.18 -3.14
N ILE A 11 11.53 0.77 -3.93
CA ILE A 11 11.36 0.36 -5.33
C ILE A 11 12.57 0.96 -6.07
N SER A 12 13.70 0.29 -5.87
CA SER A 12 15.01 0.64 -6.37
C SER A 12 14.93 1.00 -7.85
N GLN A 13 15.70 2.03 -8.25
CA GLN A 13 15.81 2.46 -9.64
C GLN A 13 16.14 1.30 -10.60
N ASP A 14 16.70 0.21 -10.07
CA ASP A 14 17.03 -1.07 -10.69
C ASP A 14 15.87 -2.08 -10.85
N ASN A 15 14.62 -1.66 -10.71
CA ASN A 15 13.51 -2.56 -11.04
C ASN A 15 13.58 -2.90 -12.53
N ALA A 16 13.88 -4.15 -12.87
CA ALA A 16 14.05 -4.64 -14.25
C ALA A 16 12.85 -4.30 -15.14
N ALA A 17 11.66 -4.13 -14.55
CA ALA A 17 10.47 -3.77 -15.27
C ALA A 17 10.51 -2.31 -15.79
N ASN A 18 11.37 -1.44 -15.24
CA ASN A 18 11.67 -0.07 -15.71
C ASN A 18 12.50 -0.06 -16.99
N TYR A 19 12.88 -1.24 -17.49
CA TYR A 19 13.70 -1.36 -18.68
C TYR A 19 12.93 -2.13 -19.75
N VAL A 20 12.89 -1.57 -20.96
CA VAL A 20 12.35 -2.24 -22.14
C VAL A 20 13.51 -2.51 -23.08
N ASN A 21 13.73 -3.79 -23.43
CA ASN A 21 14.89 -4.22 -24.23
C ASN A 21 16.24 -3.77 -23.64
N GLY A 22 16.35 -3.76 -22.30
CA GLY A 22 17.58 -3.36 -21.59
C GLY A 22 17.85 -1.85 -21.56
N ARG A 23 16.94 -1.02 -22.07
CA ARG A 23 17.00 0.45 -21.94
C ARG A 23 15.98 0.95 -20.95
N PHE A 24 16.40 1.88 -20.10
CA PHE A 24 15.51 2.51 -19.14
C PHE A 24 14.38 3.25 -19.86
N ASP A 25 13.15 2.93 -19.49
CA ASP A 25 11.92 3.54 -19.96
C ASP A 25 11.34 4.42 -18.82
N PRO A 26 11.47 5.75 -18.94
CA PRO A 26 11.00 6.67 -17.90
C PRO A 26 9.48 6.64 -17.73
N GLU A 27 8.73 6.38 -18.80
CA GLU A 27 7.26 6.33 -18.77
C GLU A 27 6.78 5.10 -18.02
N ALA A 28 7.39 3.94 -18.28
CA ALA A 28 7.11 2.71 -17.54
C ALA A 28 7.43 2.85 -16.04
N ALA A 29 8.54 3.52 -15.71
CA ALA A 29 8.91 3.80 -14.33
C ALA A 29 7.92 4.75 -13.62
N GLU A 30 7.38 5.74 -14.33
CA GLU A 30 6.37 6.66 -13.80
C GLU A 30 5.00 5.99 -13.63
N ALA A 31 4.54 5.23 -14.63
CA ALA A 31 3.29 4.47 -14.56
C ALA A 31 3.27 3.49 -13.37
N ARG A 32 4.42 2.87 -13.06
CA ARG A 32 4.54 2.05 -11.85
C ARG A 32 4.48 2.87 -10.58
N ARG A 33 5.22 3.97 -10.49
CA ARG A 33 5.14 4.87 -9.32
C ARG A 33 3.69 5.31 -9.05
N ALA A 34 2.96 5.68 -10.10
CA ALA A 34 1.53 5.99 -9.99
C ALA A 34 0.70 4.81 -9.50
N SER A 35 0.94 3.60 -10.03
CA SER A 35 0.25 2.37 -9.62
C SER A 35 0.51 2.01 -8.14
N TYR A 36 1.74 2.16 -7.66
CA TYR A 36 2.09 1.94 -6.25
C TYR A 36 1.43 2.95 -5.33
N LEU A 37 1.39 4.22 -5.72
CA LEU A 37 0.68 5.25 -4.96
C LEU A 37 -0.82 4.95 -4.88
N GLN A 38 -1.44 4.51 -5.97
CA GLN A 38 -2.85 4.10 -5.95
C GLN A 38 -3.08 2.89 -5.04
N GLN A 39 -2.23 1.86 -5.12
CA GLN A 39 -2.32 0.70 -4.23
C GLN A 39 -2.19 1.09 -2.76
N ALA A 40 -1.24 1.98 -2.43
CA ALA A 40 -1.07 2.46 -1.06
C ALA A 40 -2.33 3.21 -0.55
N GLN A 41 -2.94 4.04 -1.40
CA GLN A 41 -4.19 4.73 -1.06
C GLN A 41 -5.36 3.74 -0.84
N VAL A 42 -5.51 2.75 -1.73
CA VAL A 42 -6.55 1.72 -1.58
C VAL A 42 -6.33 0.92 -0.30
N GLN A 43 -5.10 0.52 0.02
CA GLN A 43 -4.80 -0.21 1.23
C GLN A 43 -5.06 0.62 2.50
N ALA A 44 -4.75 1.91 2.49
CA ALA A 44 -5.08 2.80 3.60
C ALA A 44 -6.59 2.90 3.83
N LYS A 45 -7.37 2.99 2.74
CA LYS A 45 -8.83 3.01 2.81
C LYS A 45 -9.39 1.70 3.35
N LEU A 46 -8.93 0.55 2.84
CA LEU A 46 -9.33 -0.77 3.32
C LEU A 46 -8.99 -0.97 4.80
N ALA A 47 -7.82 -0.52 5.25
CA ALA A 47 -7.44 -0.59 6.65
C ALA A 47 -8.36 0.25 7.55
N ALA A 48 -8.82 1.42 7.07
CA ALA A 48 -9.78 2.24 7.80
C ALA A 48 -11.16 1.56 7.88
N GLU A 49 -11.65 1.01 6.77
CA GLU A 49 -12.91 0.27 6.73
C GLU A 49 -12.89 -0.97 7.63
N ALA A 50 -11.81 -1.74 7.59
CA ALA A 50 -11.63 -2.91 8.46
C ALA A 50 -11.67 -2.54 9.95
N ARG A 51 -11.07 -1.40 10.34
CA ARG A 51 -11.14 -0.88 11.71
C ARG A 51 -12.57 -0.50 12.11
N THR A 52 -13.31 0.17 11.22
CA THR A 52 -14.71 0.52 11.46
C THR A 52 -15.57 -0.72 11.66
N ILE A 53 -15.42 -1.73 10.80
CA ILE A 53 -16.14 -3.01 10.90
C ILE A 53 -15.80 -3.71 12.21
N ALA A 54 -14.51 -3.76 12.58
CA ALA A 54 -14.05 -4.36 13.83
C ALA A 54 -14.60 -3.64 15.07
N GLN A 55 -14.77 -2.31 15.02
CA GLN A 55 -15.40 -1.55 16.10
C GLN A 55 -16.90 -1.86 16.22
N LEU A 56 -17.61 -1.93 15.10
CA LEU A 56 -19.04 -2.27 15.09
C LEU A 56 -19.30 -3.68 15.63
N HIS A 57 -18.43 -4.63 15.32
CA HIS A 57 -18.55 -6.02 15.74
C HIS A 57 -17.81 -6.31 17.05
N LYS A 58 -17.30 -5.29 17.75
CA LYS A 58 -16.62 -5.50 19.02
C LYS A 58 -17.66 -6.03 20.02
N PRO A 59 -17.53 -7.27 20.52
CA PRO A 59 -18.47 -7.78 21.50
C PRO A 59 -18.39 -6.87 22.72
N ARG A 60 -19.55 -6.34 23.16
CA ARG A 60 -19.65 -5.65 24.45
C ARG A 60 -19.24 -6.69 25.48
N ARG A 61 -18.00 -6.60 25.98
CA ARG A 61 -17.58 -7.36 27.17
C ARG A 61 -18.66 -7.08 28.21
N LYS A 62 -19.48 -8.09 28.52
CA LYS A 62 -20.39 -8.00 29.66
C LYS A 62 -19.50 -7.65 30.83
N ALA A 63 -19.69 -6.46 31.41
CA ALA A 63 -19.09 -6.12 32.68
C ALA A 63 -19.52 -7.22 33.64
N ALA A 64 -18.57 -8.08 34.02
CA ALA A 64 -18.79 -9.03 35.09
C ALA A 64 -19.05 -8.19 36.34
N ARG A 65 -20.20 -8.48 36.95
CA ARG A 65 -20.76 -7.79 38.11
C ARG A 65 -19.93 -8.09 39.36
#